data_AF-A0A925RMS1-F1
#
_entry.id   AF-A0A925RMS1-F1
#
_cell.length_a   1.000
_cell.length_b   1.000
_cell.length_c   1.000
_cell.angle_alpha   90.00
_cell.angle_beta   90.00
_cell.angle_gamma   90.00
#
_symmetry.space_group_name_H-M   'P 1'
#
loop_
_entity.id
_entity.type
_entity.pdbx_description
1 polymer ?
#
loop_
_entity_poly.entity_id
_entity_poly.type
_entity_poly.pdbx_seq_one_letter_code
_entity_poly.pdbx_strand_id
1 'polypeptide(L)'
;MLTCTRALLAILILSCAGTPARPTYHAKPYTFERSTGENIAAELGEIEVPEDREQPTSRRIKLRFVRFAATTPTPGSPIVYLAGGPGGSGIQSARGQARSSKPAA
;
A
#
# COMPACT_ATOMS: atom_id res chain seq x y z
N MET A 1 -14.88 40.54 45.93
CA MET A 1 -13.91 39.43 45.87
C MET A 1 -14.53 38.19 45.23
N LEU A 2 -15.60 38.29 44.43
CA LEU A 2 -15.61 38.40 42.96
C LEU A 2 -14.28 38.12 42.22
N THR A 3 -14.39 37.23 41.22
CA THR A 3 -13.44 36.83 40.16
C THR A 3 -12.21 35.98 40.56
N CYS A 4 -12.37 34.66 40.67
CA CYS A 4 -11.21 33.75 40.51
C CYS A 4 -11.57 32.33 40.00
N THR A 5 -12.80 31.86 40.17
CA THR A 5 -13.14 30.43 39.96
C THR A 5 -13.61 30.02 38.56
N ARG A 6 -13.67 30.93 37.57
CA ARG A 6 -14.21 30.63 36.23
C ARG A 6 -13.18 30.39 35.13
N ALA A 7 -11.88 30.52 35.41
CA ALA A 7 -10.85 30.38 34.39
C ALA A 7 -10.27 28.96 34.23
N LEU A 8 -10.59 28.02 35.13
CA LEU A 8 -9.96 26.69 35.11
C LEU A 8 -10.73 25.60 34.35
N LEU A 9 -11.96 25.88 33.88
CA LEU A 9 -12.83 24.88 33.25
C LEU A 9 -12.95 25.09 31.73
N ALA A 10 -11.86 25.45 31.05
CA ALA A 10 -11.85 25.69 29.61
C ALA A 10 -10.67 25.02 28.86
N ILE A 11 -9.98 24.05 29.48
CA ILE A 11 -8.84 23.34 28.86
C ILE A 11 -9.05 21.82 28.89
N LEU A 12 -10.24 21.33 28.57
CA LEU A 12 -10.49 19.88 28.45
C LEU A 12 -11.32 19.52 27.21
N ILE A 13 -10.93 20.09 26.07
CA ILE A 13 -11.34 19.57 24.76
C ILE A 13 -10.08 19.40 23.92
N LEU A 14 -9.11 18.65 24.47
CA LEU A 14 -7.92 18.28 23.72
C LEU A 14 -8.29 17.11 22.80
N SER A 15 -8.54 17.49 21.56
CA SER A 15 -8.80 16.70 20.36
C SER A 15 -8.33 15.24 20.42
N CYS A 16 -9.28 14.31 20.42
CA CYS A 16 -9.06 12.96 19.89
C CYS A 16 -8.97 13.03 18.36
N ALA A 17 -7.85 13.54 17.84
CA ALA A 17 -7.48 13.25 16.46
C ALA A 17 -6.91 11.83 16.45
N GLY A 18 -7.76 10.84 16.16
CA GLY A 18 -7.33 9.45 16.08
C GLY A 18 -6.23 9.30 15.01
N THR A 19 -5.01 9.00 15.43
CA THR A 19 -3.92 8.66 14.50
C THR A 19 -4.36 7.45 13.69
N PRO A 20 -4.43 7.54 12.34
CA PRO A 20 -4.77 6.39 11.53
C PRO A 20 -3.74 5.29 11.78
N ALA A 21 -4.21 4.11 12.21
CA ALA A 21 -3.35 2.96 12.43
C ALA A 21 -2.60 2.64 11.13
N ARG A 22 -1.27 2.49 11.22
CA ARG A 22 -0.47 2.10 10.05
C ARG A 22 -0.93 0.72 9.60
N PRO A 23 -1.32 0.56 8.33
CA PRO A 23 -1.71 -0.74 7.82
C PRO A 23 -0.50 -1.67 7.89
N THR A 24 -0.69 -2.82 8.55
CA THR A 24 0.29 -3.90 8.55
C THR A 24 0.10 -4.74 7.29
N TYR A 25 1.17 -5.41 6.88
CA TYR A 25 1.12 -6.33 5.76
C TYR A 25 2.00 -7.54 6.02
N HIS A 26 1.62 -8.66 5.41
CA HIS A 26 2.42 -9.87 5.39
C HIS A 26 2.80 -10.17 3.94
N ALA A 27 4.09 -10.42 3.72
CA ALA A 27 4.62 -10.81 2.42
C ALA A 27 5.22 -12.22 2.54
N LYS A 28 4.96 -13.06 1.54
CA LYS A 28 5.49 -14.42 1.45
C LYS A 28 6.39 -14.58 0.22
N PRO A 29 7.38 -15.49 0.24
CA PRO A 29 8.18 -15.79 -0.94
C PRO A 29 7.30 -16.09 -2.16
N TYR A 30 7.68 -15.54 -3.31
CA TYR A 30 6.94 -15.64 -4.55
C TYR A 30 7.90 -15.67 -5.75
N THR A 31 7.65 -16.57 -6.69
CA THR A 31 8.37 -16.59 -7.97
C THR A 31 7.61 -15.73 -8.97
N PHE A 32 8.22 -14.62 -9.37
CA PHE A 32 7.66 -13.71 -10.36
C PHE A 32 8.15 -14.07 -11.76
N GLU A 33 7.25 -14.54 -12.62
CA GLU A 33 7.55 -14.86 -14.02
C GLU A 33 7.39 -13.62 -14.93
N ARG A 34 8.43 -13.27 -15.67
CA ARG A 34 8.37 -12.21 -16.68
C ARG A 34 7.70 -12.70 -17.96
N SER A 35 7.25 -11.78 -18.80
CA SER A 35 6.71 -12.11 -20.14
C SER A 35 7.74 -12.83 -21.04
N THR A 36 9.02 -12.72 -20.73
CA THR A 36 10.13 -13.40 -21.42
C THR A 36 10.39 -14.82 -20.93
N GLY A 37 9.65 -15.30 -19.92
CA GLY A 37 9.83 -16.62 -19.29
C GLY A 37 10.90 -16.67 -18.20
N GLU A 38 11.55 -15.55 -17.89
CA GLU A 38 12.52 -15.46 -16.80
C GLU A 38 11.81 -15.43 -15.44
N ASN A 39 12.32 -16.19 -14.47
CA ASN A 39 11.82 -16.22 -13.10
C ASN A 39 12.68 -15.34 -12.19
N ILE A 40 12.01 -14.49 -11.41
CA ILE A 40 12.63 -13.59 -10.43
C ILE A 40 12.12 -13.93 -9.04
N ALA A 41 13.04 -14.06 -8.08
CA ALA A 41 12.67 -14.16 -6.67
C ALA A 41 12.05 -12.83 -6.20
N ALA A 42 10.84 -12.91 -5.68
CA ALA A 42 10.07 -11.78 -5.19
C ALA A 42 9.30 -12.17 -3.94
N GLU A 43 8.51 -11.23 -3.43
CA GLU A 43 7.55 -11.50 -2.38
C GLU A 43 6.16 -11.05 -2.82
N LEU A 44 5.15 -11.84 -2.50
CA LEU A 44 3.75 -11.49 -2.70
C LEU A 44 3.17 -11.06 -1.36
N GLY A 45 2.68 -9.82 -1.29
CA GLY A 45 2.08 -9.27 -0.08
C GLY A 45 0.65 -8.81 -0.26
N GLU A 46 -0.07 -8.75 0.87
CA GLU A 46 -1.43 -8.22 0.96
C GLU A 46 -1.51 -7.17 2.07
N ILE A 47 -2.19 -6.06 1.78
CA ILE A 47 -2.51 -5.00 2.74
C ILE A 47 -4.03 -4.89 2.86
N GLU A 48 -4.56 -4.94 4.07
CA GLU A 48 -5.99 -4.70 4.32
C GLU A 48 -6.24 -3.25 4.71
N VAL A 49 -7.12 -2.57 3.96
CA VAL A 49 -7.49 -1.18 4.18
C VAL A 49 -9.00 -1.05 4.35
N PRO A 50 -9.52 -0.02 5.06
CA PRO A 50 -10.95 0.25 5.04
C PRO A 50 -11.37 0.72 3.65
N GLU A 51 -12.55 0.30 3.20
CA GLU A 51 -13.16 0.75 1.95
C GLU A 51 -13.43 2.25 1.99
N ASP A 52 -14.04 2.71 3.08
CA ASP A 52 -14.25 4.12 3.36
C ASP A 52 -13.20 4.58 4.38
N ARG A 53 -12.36 5.54 3.97
CA ARG A 53 -11.28 6.06 4.81
C ARG A 53 -11.79 6.93 5.97
N GLU A 54 -12.99 7.48 5.87
CA GLU A 54 -13.63 8.25 6.93
C GLU A 54 -14.33 7.35 7.97
N GLN A 55 -14.60 6.09 7.60
CA GLN A 55 -15.21 5.08 8.47
C GLN A 55 -14.23 3.91 8.69
N PRO A 56 -13.36 3.96 9.73
CA PRO A 56 -12.34 2.92 9.96
C PRO A 56 -12.90 1.50 10.16
N THR A 57 -14.15 1.41 10.60
CA THR A 57 -14.92 0.16 10.82
C THR A 57 -15.67 -0.32 9.58
N SER A 58 -15.54 0.37 8.45
CA SER A 58 -16.12 -0.06 7.17
C SER A 58 -15.53 -1.37 6.67
N ARG A 59 -16.14 -1.93 5.62
CA ARG A 59 -15.67 -3.15 4.95
C ARG A 59 -14.18 -3.05 4.65
N ARG A 60 -13.43 -4.12 4.92
CA ARG A 60 -11.99 -4.19 4.60
C ARG A 60 -11.79 -4.67 3.16
N ILE A 61 -10.90 -4.02 2.43
CA ILE A 61 -10.49 -4.39 1.07
C ILE A 61 -9.02 -4.83 1.10
N LYS A 62 -8.73 -5.92 0.40
CA LYS A 62 -7.37 -6.46 0.22
C LYS A 62 -6.71 -5.86 -1.01
N LEU A 63 -5.58 -5.19 -0.81
CA LEU A 63 -4.71 -4.70 -1.88
C LEU A 63 -3.49 -5.62 -1.98
N ARG A 64 -3.26 -6.17 -3.18
CA ARG A 64 -2.12 -7.05 -3.46
C ARG A 64 -0.98 -6.28 -4.07
N PHE A 65 0.25 -6.66 -3.73
CA PHE A 65 1.46 -6.13 -4.35
C PHE A 65 2.52 -7.22 -4.48
N VAL A 66 3.46 -7.03 -5.41
CA VAL A 66 4.70 -7.80 -5.48
C VAL A 66 5.84 -6.89 -5.11
N ARG A 67 6.74 -7.38 -4.24
CA ARG A 67 7.95 -6.67 -3.83
C ARG A 67 9.18 -7.38 -4.37
N PHE A 68 10.03 -6.62 -5.05
CA PHE A 68 11.39 -7.04 -5.37
C PHE A 68 12.32 -6.43 -4.31
N ALA A 69 13.05 -7.28 -3.59
CA ALA A 69 14.00 -6.78 -2.59
C ALA A 69 15.13 -6.00 -3.27
N ALA A 70 15.61 -4.96 -2.60
CA ALA A 70 16.81 -4.28 -3.08
C ALA A 70 18.00 -5.25 -3.05
N THR A 71 18.91 -5.11 -4.01
CA THR A 71 20.12 -5.93 -4.09
C THR A 71 21.23 -5.46 -3.15
N THR A 72 21.07 -4.29 -2.52
CA THR A 72 22.02 -3.74 -1.55
C THR A 72 21.79 -4.31 -0.14
N PRO A 73 22.84 -4.49 0.68
CA PRO A 73 22.72 -4.87 2.08
C PRO A 73 21.96 -3.85 2.95
N THR A 74 21.98 -2.58 2.57
CA THR A 74 21.36 -1.48 3.31
C THR A 74 20.30 -0.78 2.44
N PRO A 75 19.09 -1.37 2.32
CA PRO A 75 18.04 -0.80 1.49
C PRO A 75 17.57 0.56 2.02
N GLY A 76 17.40 1.53 1.12
CA GLY A 76 16.70 2.77 1.41
C GLY A 76 15.17 2.58 1.42
N SER A 77 14.44 3.70 1.37
CA SER A 77 12.98 3.68 1.26
C SER A 77 12.51 2.98 -0.03
N PRO A 78 11.39 2.23 0.02
CA PRO A 78 10.89 1.52 -1.16
C PRO A 78 10.34 2.49 -2.21
N ILE A 79 10.48 2.10 -3.48
CA ILE A 79 9.80 2.74 -4.60
C ILE A 79 8.48 2.02 -4.81
N VAL A 80 7.37 2.76 -4.85
CA VAL A 80 6.04 2.21 -5.14
C VAL A 80 5.68 2.53 -6.58
N TYR A 81 5.54 1.49 -7.40
CA TYR A 81 5.06 1.61 -8.77
C TYR A 81 3.57 1.30 -8.83
N LEU A 82 2.82 2.19 -9.48
CA LEU A 82 1.42 1.98 -9.83
C LEU A 82 1.30 1.98 -11.35
N ALA A 83 0.51 1.05 -11.89
CA ALA A 83 0.18 1.09 -13.31
C ALA A 83 -0.54 2.40 -13.64
N GLY A 84 -0.26 2.94 -14.82
CA GLY A 84 -1.03 4.06 -15.38
C GLY A 84 -2.45 3.64 -15.79
N GLY A 85 -3.31 4.64 -16.03
CA GLY A 85 -4.74 4.43 -16.29
C GLY A 85 -5.50 3.88 -15.08
N PRO A 86 -6.83 4.00 -15.03
CA PRO A 86 -7.63 3.30 -14.03
C PRO A 86 -7.78 1.81 -14.38
N GLY A 87 -7.75 0.95 -13.36
CA GLY A 87 -8.00 -0.50 -13.50
C GLY A 87 -6.81 -1.35 -13.96
N GLY A 88 -5.67 -0.74 -14.32
CA GLY A 88 -4.45 -1.46 -14.66
C GLY A 88 -3.81 -2.15 -13.45
N SER A 89 -3.32 -3.38 -13.63
CA SER A 89 -2.58 -4.10 -12.58
C SER A 89 -1.09 -3.75 -12.63
N GLY A 90 -0.57 -3.13 -11.57
CA GLY A 90 0.87 -2.86 -11.41
C GLY A 90 1.72 -4.13 -11.47
N ILE A 91 1.22 -5.23 -10.90
CA ILE A 91 1.88 -6.54 -10.94
C ILE A 91 1.98 -7.05 -12.38
N GLN A 92 0.91 -6.89 -13.17
CA GLN A 92 0.92 -7.30 -14.57
C GLN A 92 1.84 -6.42 -15.41
N SER A 93 1.83 -5.10 -15.19
CA SER A 93 2.76 -4.18 -15.86
C SER A 93 4.22 -4.55 -15.60
N ALA A 94 4.55 -4.98 -14.38
CA ALA A 94 5.90 -5.40 -14.01
C ALA A 94 6.39 -6.64 -14.78
N ARG A 95 5.50 -7.46 -15.37
CA ARG A 95 5.91 -8.62 -16.18
C ARG A 95 6.58 -8.20 -17.49
N GLY A 96 6.37 -6.96 -17.93
CA GLY A 96 6.78 -6.47 -19.24
C GLY A 96 5.80 -6.88 -20.34
N GLN A 97 5.86 -6.22 -21.50
CA GLN A 97 5.05 -6.60 -22.64
C GLN A 97 5.44 -8.01 -23.08
N ALA A 98 4.49 -8.94 -23.15
CA ALA A 98 4.55 -9.94 -24.19
C ALA A 98 4.32 -9.14 -25.48
N ARG A 99 5.30 -9.10 -26.39
CA ARG A 99 5.02 -8.53 -27.72
C ARG A 99 3.73 -9.20 -28.20
N SER A 100 2.75 -8.42 -28.62
CA SER A 100 1.59 -8.93 -29.34
C SER A 100 2.14 -9.82 -30.44
N SER A 101 2.03 -11.13 -30.27
CA SER A 101 2.22 -12.10 -31.33
C SER A 101 0.98 -12.03 -32.22
N LYS A 102 0.77 -10.87 -32.87
CA LYS A 102 0.08 -10.90 -34.15
C LYS A 102 1.02 -11.69 -35.06
N PRO A 103 0.63 -12.89 -35.55
CA PRO A 103 1.45 -13.57 -36.53
C PRO A 103 1.57 -12.64 -37.73
N ALA A 104 2.77 -12.51 -38.28
CA ALA A 104 2.92 -11.93 -39.61
C ALA A 104 2.02 -12.74 -40.56
N ALA A 105 1.09 -12.05 -41.20
CA ALA A 105 0.24 -12.62 -42.24
C ALA A 105 1.09 -12.97 -43.47
#